data_AF-A0A9K3D6W2-F1
#
_entry.id   AF-A0A9K3D6W2-F1
#
_cell.length_a   1.000
_cell.length_b   1.000
_cell.length_c   1.000
_cell.angle_alpha   90.00
_cell.angle_beta   90.00
_cell.angle_gamma   90.00
#
_symmetry.space_group_name_H-M   'P 1'
#
loop_
_entity.id
_entity.type
_entity.pdbx_description
1 polymer ?
#
loop_
_entity_poly.entity_id
_entity_poly.type
_entity_poly.pdbx_seq_one_letter_code
_entity_poly.pdbx_strand_id
1 'polypeptide(L)'
;MSRRPQLSSADHMNDGDHGSQLSMAEQDQATAAEFSEIPADRYRVAQHIGKGAFSKVLLAYTPMGHRRAVKRIRLTAKPHQLLKEIEFLRRLEGKESVVQIKEFRLLSYA
;
A
#
# COMPACT_ATOMS: atom_id res chain seq x y z
N MET A 1 -4.94 57.32 -23.41
CA MET A 1 -5.70 56.72 -22.29
C MET A 1 -6.26 55.38 -22.75
N SER A 2 -5.98 54.33 -22.00
CA SER A 2 -6.47 52.96 -22.22
C SER A 2 -7.99 52.85 -22.06
N ARG A 3 -8.63 52.00 -22.87
CA ARG A 3 -9.21 50.71 -22.43
C ARG A 3 -9.77 49.91 -23.62
N ARG A 4 -9.61 48.60 -23.48
CA ARG A 4 -9.82 47.48 -24.41
C ARG A 4 -11.27 46.93 -24.33
N PRO A 5 -11.64 45.92 -25.14
CA PRO A 5 -12.96 45.69 -25.73
C PRO A 5 -13.82 44.66 -24.96
N GLN A 6 -15.05 44.41 -25.42
CA GLN A 6 -15.84 43.23 -25.06
C GLN A 6 -16.39 42.58 -26.34
N LEU A 7 -15.74 41.49 -26.77
CA LEU A 7 -16.27 40.49 -27.69
C LEU A 7 -16.56 39.25 -26.82
N SER A 8 -17.82 38.85 -26.71
CA SER A 8 -18.20 37.58 -26.08
C SER A 8 -18.50 36.57 -27.17
N SER A 9 -17.57 35.65 -27.39
CA SER A 9 -17.75 34.45 -28.20
C SER A 9 -17.28 33.25 -27.40
N ALA A 10 -17.89 32.10 -27.72
CA ALA A 10 -17.44 30.74 -27.50
C ALA A 10 -17.95 30.02 -26.25
N ASP A 11 -18.93 29.13 -26.52
CA ASP A 11 -18.81 27.69 -26.40
C ASP A 11 -18.57 27.07 -25.01
N HIS A 12 -19.66 26.50 -24.49
CA HIS A 12 -19.64 25.44 -23.49
C HIS A 12 -18.94 24.19 -24.05
N MET A 13 -17.68 23.96 -23.65
CA MET A 13 -17.08 22.63 -23.67
C MET A 13 -17.38 21.93 -22.35
N ASN A 14 -18.18 20.86 -22.43
CA ASN A 14 -18.40 19.91 -21.34
C ASN A 14 -17.38 18.78 -21.47
N ASP A 15 -16.16 19.00 -20.98
CA ASP A 15 -15.17 17.93 -20.82
C ASP A 15 -15.50 17.16 -19.54
N GLY A 16 -16.42 16.21 -19.68
CA GLY A 16 -16.63 15.16 -18.69
C GLY A 16 -15.43 14.21 -18.69
N ASP A 17 -14.37 14.61 -17.99
CA ASP A 17 -13.31 13.71 -17.53
C ASP A 17 -13.92 12.69 -16.56
N HIS A 18 -14.47 11.61 -17.12
CA HIS A 18 -14.82 10.42 -16.37
C HIS A 18 -13.54 9.66 -16.04
N GLY A 19 -12.73 10.23 -15.14
CA GLY A 19 -11.74 9.48 -14.39
C GLY A 19 -12.46 8.29 -13.75
N SER A 20 -12.22 7.09 -14.27
CA SER A 20 -12.87 5.86 -13.83
C SER A 20 -12.58 5.66 -12.34
N GLN A 21 -13.55 6.03 -11.49
CA GLN A 21 -13.54 5.71 -10.08
C GLN A 21 -13.77 4.20 -9.95
N LEU A 22 -12.67 3.44 -10.02
CA LEU A 22 -12.68 2.02 -9.68
C LEU A 22 -13.28 1.88 -8.28
N SER A 23 -14.29 1.02 -8.17
CA SER A 23 -14.90 0.71 -6.89
C SER A 23 -13.86 0.18 -5.90
N MET A 24 -14.11 0.30 -4.59
CA MET A 24 -13.20 -0.25 -3.57
C MET A 24 -12.90 -1.75 -3.82
N ALA A 25 -13.89 -2.50 -4.30
CA ALA A 25 -13.72 -3.92 -4.64
C ALA A 25 -12.78 -4.14 -5.85
N GLU A 26 -12.85 -3.28 -6.87
CA GLU A 26 -11.96 -3.36 -8.04
C GLU A 26 -10.54 -2.89 -7.70
N GLN A 27 -10.38 -1.91 -6.82
CA GLN A 27 -9.08 -1.52 -6.27
C GLN A 27 -8.47 -2.65 -5.42
N ASP A 28 -9.28 -3.35 -4.63
CA ASP A 28 -8.86 -4.51 -3.84
C ASP A 28 -8.43 -5.68 -4.75
N GLN A 29 -9.16 -5.95 -5.85
CA GLN A 29 -8.78 -6.98 -6.82
C GLN A 29 -7.49 -6.62 -7.59
N ALA A 30 -7.34 -5.37 -8.04
CA ALA A 30 -6.12 -4.91 -8.71
C ALA A 30 -4.90 -4.98 -7.77
N THR A 31 -5.07 -4.66 -6.48
CA THR A 31 -3.98 -4.79 -5.49
C THR A 31 -3.74 -6.22 -5.00
N ALA A 32 -4.70 -7.14 -5.19
CA ALA A 32 -4.49 -8.57 -4.96
C ALA A 32 -3.55 -9.15 -6.03
N ALA A 33 -3.78 -8.81 -7.31
CA ALA A 33 -2.93 -9.24 -8.43
C ALA A 33 -1.47 -8.77 -8.31
N GLU A 34 -1.25 -7.59 -7.70
CA GLU A 34 0.09 -6.97 -7.63
C GLU A 34 0.97 -7.48 -6.47
N PHE A 35 0.44 -8.36 -5.63
CA PHE A 35 1.11 -8.82 -4.42
C PHE A 35 0.70 -10.29 -4.13
N SER A 36 1.61 -11.25 -4.30
CA SER A 36 1.38 -12.71 -4.10
C SER A 36 0.59 -13.06 -2.84
N GLU A 37 -0.39 -13.96 -2.86
CA GLU A 37 -1.19 -14.23 -1.65
C GLU A 37 -0.35 -14.67 -0.44
N ILE A 38 -0.78 -14.28 0.76
CA ILE A 38 -0.16 -14.80 1.99
C ILE A 38 -0.77 -16.18 2.24
N PRO A 39 0.04 -17.24 2.40
CA PRO A 39 -0.46 -18.57 2.70
C PRO A 39 -1.37 -18.57 3.94
N ALA A 40 -2.57 -19.17 3.80
CA ALA A 40 -3.60 -19.16 4.84
C ALA A 40 -3.19 -19.93 6.10
N ASP A 41 -2.28 -20.90 5.97
CA ASP A 41 -1.64 -21.63 7.07
C ASP A 41 -0.71 -20.75 7.92
N ARG A 42 -0.36 -19.54 7.44
CA ARG A 42 0.45 -18.56 8.20
C ARG A 42 -0.36 -17.41 8.72
N TYR A 43 -1.24 -16.87 7.89
CA TYR A 43 -2.08 -15.75 8.29
C TYR A 43 -3.44 -15.82 7.63
N ARG A 44 -4.47 -15.59 8.46
CA ARG A 44 -5.77 -15.19 7.97
C ARG A 44 -5.81 -13.67 7.86
N VAL A 45 -5.83 -13.15 6.63
CA VAL A 45 -6.01 -11.72 6.35
C VAL A 45 -7.44 -11.33 6.70
N ALA A 46 -7.62 -10.25 7.46
CA ALA A 46 -8.93 -9.75 7.87
C ALA A 46 -9.29 -8.44 7.15
N GLN A 47 -8.34 -7.51 7.01
CA GLN A 47 -8.62 -6.19 6.44
C GLN A 47 -7.35 -5.55 5.87
N HIS A 48 -7.50 -4.74 4.83
CA HIS A 48 -6.49 -3.76 4.43
C HIS A 48 -6.56 -2.51 5.32
N ILE A 49 -5.46 -2.16 5.97
CA ILE A 49 -5.41 -1.07 6.97
C ILE A 49 -4.46 0.08 6.61
N GLY A 50 -3.75 -0.01 5.48
CA GLY A 50 -2.87 1.08 5.04
C GLY A 50 -2.18 0.81 3.72
N LYS A 51 -1.94 1.86 2.94
CA LYS A 51 -1.28 1.80 1.63
C LYS A 51 -0.14 2.82 1.59
N GLY A 52 1.01 2.39 1.06
CA GLY A 52 2.12 3.28 0.69
C GLY A 52 2.46 3.08 -0.78
N ALA A 53 3.37 3.91 -1.30
CA ALA A 53 3.75 3.90 -2.73
C ALA A 53 4.18 2.51 -3.24
N PHE A 54 4.87 1.73 -2.40
CA PHE A 54 5.38 0.40 -2.75
C PHE A 54 4.93 -0.70 -1.78
N SER A 55 3.92 -0.42 -0.94
CA SER A 55 3.53 -1.37 0.10
C SER A 55 2.05 -1.33 0.45
N LYS A 56 1.55 -2.44 0.99
CA LYS A 56 0.25 -2.51 1.65
C LYS A 56 0.41 -3.10 3.04
N VAL A 57 -0.38 -2.62 4.00
CA VAL A 57 -0.39 -3.09 5.38
C VAL A 57 -1.72 -3.77 5.64
N LEU A 58 -1.67 -5.03 6.04
CA LEU A 58 -2.84 -5.87 6.29
C LEU A 58 -2.98 -6.13 7.79
N LEU A 59 -4.21 -6.04 8.29
CA LEU A 59 -4.59 -6.66 9.55
C LEU A 59 -4.76 -8.15 9.32
N ALA A 60 -4.03 -8.96 10.07
CA ALA A 60 -4.05 -10.41 9.95
C ALA A 60 -3.97 -11.10 11.32
N TYR A 61 -4.33 -12.38 11.34
CA TYR A 61 -4.27 -13.22 12.52
C TYR A 61 -3.42 -14.46 12.23
N THR A 62 -2.54 -14.84 13.15
CA THR A 62 -1.84 -16.13 13.08
C THR A 62 -2.84 -17.29 13.21
N PRO A 63 -2.45 -18.56 12.93
CA PRO A 63 -3.34 -19.71 13.16
C PRO A 63 -3.76 -19.84 14.62
N MET A 64 -2.93 -19.36 15.55
CA MET A 64 -3.22 -19.30 16.99
C MET A 64 -4.10 -18.10 17.39
N GLY A 65 -4.56 -17.28 16.44
CA GLY A 65 -5.41 -16.12 16.70
C GLY A 65 -4.67 -14.85 17.15
N HIS A 66 -3.34 -14.82 17.12
CA HIS A 66 -2.59 -13.60 17.48
C HIS A 66 -2.73 -12.54 16.40
N ARG A 67 -3.17 -11.34 16.79
CA ARG A 67 -3.27 -10.17 15.90
C ARG A 67 -1.88 -9.70 15.45
N ARG A 68 -1.73 -9.43 14.15
CA ARG A 68 -0.51 -8.91 13.51
C ARG A 68 -0.84 -7.87 12.45
N ALA A 69 0.08 -6.93 12.27
CA ALA A 69 0.14 -6.08 11.08
C ALA A 69 1.16 -6.69 10.12
N VAL A 70 0.76 -6.98 8.88
CA VAL A 70 1.64 -7.54 7.85
C VAL A 70 1.86 -6.49 6.77
N LYS A 71 3.07 -5.92 6.74
CA LYS A 71 3.48 -4.97 5.70
C LYS A 71 4.10 -5.75 4.53
N ARG A 72 3.41 -5.73 3.39
CA ARG A 72 3.86 -6.34 2.14
C ARG A 72 4.49 -5.27 1.28
N ILE A 73 5.74 -5.47 0.88
CA ILE A 73 6.53 -4.47 0.18
C ILE A 73 6.95 -5.06 -1.17
N ARG A 74 6.74 -4.31 -2.25
CA ARG A 74 7.31 -4.68 -3.55
C ARG A 74 8.81 -4.48 -3.50
N LEU A 75 9.56 -5.48 -3.92
CA LEU A 75 11.00 -5.35 -4.02
C LEU A 75 11.31 -4.23 -5.03
N THR A 76 11.99 -3.21 -4.54
CA THR A 76 12.44 -2.08 -5.34
C THR A 76 13.81 -2.39 -5.93
N ALA A 77 14.30 -1.53 -6.84
CA ALA A 77 15.68 -1.58 -7.32
C ALA A 77 16.74 -1.42 -6.20
N LYS A 78 16.34 -1.03 -4.98
CA LYS A 78 17.23 -0.81 -3.82
C LYS A 78 16.80 -1.67 -2.62
N PRO A 79 16.83 -3.02 -2.73
CA PRO A 79 16.38 -3.91 -1.66
C PRO A 79 17.20 -3.76 -0.36
N HIS A 80 18.47 -3.35 -0.47
CA HIS A 80 19.34 -3.10 0.67
C HIS A 80 18.82 -2.00 1.61
N GLN A 81 18.02 -1.03 1.12
CA GLN A 81 17.42 -0.01 1.96
C GLN A 81 16.36 -0.60 2.90
N LEU A 82 15.56 -1.55 2.40
CA LEU A 82 14.58 -2.29 3.22
C LEU A 82 15.29 -3.15 4.27
N LEU A 83 16.39 -3.80 3.90
CA LEU A 83 17.18 -4.58 4.84
C LEU A 83 17.74 -3.71 5.99
N LYS A 84 18.22 -2.49 5.68
CA LYS A 84 18.65 -1.53 6.71
C LYS A 84 17.53 -1.13 7.67
N GLU A 85 16.32 -0.90 7.15
CA GLU A 85 15.14 -0.58 7.98
C GLU A 85 14.80 -1.75 8.91
N ILE A 86 14.81 -2.98 8.39
CA ILE A 86 14.56 -4.20 9.17
C ILE A 86 15.63 -4.38 10.25
N GLU A 87 16.90 -4.21 9.90
CA GLU A 87 18.01 -4.33 10.83
C GLU A 87 17.92 -3.28 11.94
N PHE A 88 17.60 -2.03 11.59
CA PHE A 88 17.39 -0.96 12.55
C PHE A 88 16.28 -1.30 13.55
N LEU A 89 15.12 -1.76 13.07
CA LEU A 89 14.00 -2.16 13.93
C LEU A 89 14.34 -3.37 14.82
N ARG A 90 15.13 -4.34 14.33
CA ARG A 90 15.61 -5.47 15.13
C ARG A 90 16.51 -5.04 16.28
N ARG A 91 17.35 -4.01 16.10
CA ARG A 91 18.20 -3.48 17.17
C ARG A 91 17.40 -2.82 18.30
N LEU A 92 16.12 -2.49 18.05
CA LEU A 92 15.20 -1.92 19.02
C LEU A 92 14.26 -2.97 19.64
N GLU A 93 14.59 -4.26 19.50
CA GLU A 93 13.80 -5.33 20.10
C GLU A 93 13.73 -5.19 21.63
N GLY A 94 12.54 -5.42 22.18
CA GLY A 94 12.27 -5.29 23.61
C GLY A 94 12.00 -3.86 24.09
N LYS A 95 12.09 -2.84 23.22
CA LYS A 95 11.64 -1.48 23.54
C LYS A 95 10.11 -1.38 23.43
N GLU A 96 9.43 -1.21 24.56
CA GLU A 96 7.96 -1.24 24.65
C GLU A 96 7.26 -0.24 23.73
N SER A 97 7.82 0.96 23.56
CA SER A 97 7.25 2.02 22.71
C SER A 97 7.59 1.88 21.22
N VAL A 98 8.25 0.80 20.81
CA VAL A 98 8.65 0.54 19.42
C VAL A 98 7.91 -0.68 18.90
N VAL A 99 7.41 -0.60 17.67
CA VAL A 99 6.76 -1.73 17.00
C VAL A 99 7.77 -2.85 16.77
N GLN A 100 7.42 -4.05 17.21
CA GLN A 100 8.31 -5.22 17.19
C GLN A 100 8.14 -6.03 15.90
N ILE A 101 9.25 -6.32 15.21
CA ILE A 101 9.25 -7.27 14.10
C ILE A 101 9.16 -8.68 14.66
N LYS A 102 8.07 -9.39 14.38
CA LYS A 102 7.91 -10.80 14.79
C LYS A 102 8.48 -11.77 13.77
N GLU A 103 8.45 -11.42 12.49
CA GLU A 103 9.11 -12.18 11.44
C GLU A 103 9.35 -11.31 10.21
N PHE A 104 10.25 -11.78 9.34
CA PHE A 104 10.53 -11.21 8.04
C PHE A 104 10.74 -12.35 7.04
N ARG A 105 10.19 -12.19 5.82
CA ARG A 105 10.34 -13.16 4.74
C ARG A 105 10.59 -12.45 3.43
N LEU A 106 11.60 -12.93 2.71
CA LEU A 106 11.78 -12.64 1.30
C LEU A 106 11.00 -13.70 0.52
N LEU A 107 10.03 -13.28 -0.28
CA LEU A 107 9.32 -14.19 -1.16
C LEU A 107 10.06 -14.21 -2.49
N SER A 108 10.63 -15.37 -2.84
CA SER A 108 11.10 -15.65 -4.20
C SER A 108 9.92 -16.13 -5.04
N TYR A 109 9.74 -15.56 -6.22
CA TYR A 109 8.86 -16.17 -7.23
C TYR A 109 9.59 -17.40 -7.77
N ALA A 110 8.98 -18.57 -7.62
CA ALA A 110 9.33 -19.77 -8.38
C ALA A 110 8.57 -19.74 -9.72
#